data_AF-A0A9Q4A5V2-F1
#
_entry.id   AF-A0A9Q4A5V2-F1
#
_cell.length_a   1.000
_cell.length_b   1.000
_cell.length_c   1.000
_cell.angle_alpha   90.00
_cell.angle_beta   90.00
_cell.angle_gamma   90.00
#
_symmetry.space_group_name_H-M   'P 1'
#
loop_
_entity.id
_entity.type
_entity.pdbx_description
1 polymer ?
#
loop_
_entity_poly.entity_id
_entity_poly.type
_entity_poly.pdbx_seq_one_letter_code
_entity_poly.pdbx_strand_id
1 'polypeptide(L)'
;MKGLLALVALAALGGCSSMSTPQQNDPWNRWVCDSNAEVHWRYIDSAQKEVDVRLNQSDQVFRLKAEPGAASGTLYSNNVLAFVNKGSEGLIYWDATNDLIGRGCKAR
;
A
#
# COMPACT_ATOMS: atom_id res chain seq x y z
N MET A 1 -57.59 -14.65 46.84
CA MET A 1 -57.90 -15.16 45.49
C MET A 1 -56.80 -14.71 44.54
N LYS A 2 -56.23 -15.67 43.77
CA LYS A 2 -55.71 -15.61 42.38
C LYS A 2 -55.18 -14.24 41.88
N GLY A 3 -53.96 -14.10 41.37
CA GLY A 3 -52.98 -15.08 40.91
C GLY A 3 -51.66 -14.37 40.60
N LEU A 4 -50.60 -15.18 40.54
CA LEU A 4 -49.21 -14.75 40.42
C LEU A 4 -48.92 -14.01 39.12
N LEU A 5 -48.06 -13.00 39.25
CA LEU A 5 -47.46 -12.21 38.18
C LEU A 5 -46.62 -13.11 37.27
N ALA A 6 -46.86 -13.01 35.97
CA ALA A 6 -46.04 -13.59 34.94
C ALA A 6 -45.51 -12.46 34.03
N LEU A 7 -44.36 -12.73 33.42
CA LEU A 7 -43.77 -12.08 32.25
C LEU A 7 -43.02 -10.76 32.52
N VAL A 8 -41.83 -10.48 31.99
CA VAL A 8 -40.86 -11.16 31.11
C VAL A 8 -39.54 -10.43 31.40
N ALA A 9 -38.45 -11.14 31.63
CA ALA A 9 -37.11 -10.54 31.60
C ALA A 9 -36.72 -10.35 30.14
N LEU A 10 -36.75 -9.10 29.64
CA LEU A 10 -36.13 -8.77 28.37
C LEU A 10 -34.61 -8.78 28.56
N ALA A 11 -33.97 -9.84 28.05
CA ALA A 11 -32.53 -9.88 27.85
C ALA A 11 -32.14 -8.73 26.91
N ALA A 12 -31.32 -7.80 27.42
CA ALA A 12 -30.65 -6.82 26.59
C ALA A 12 -29.68 -7.56 25.65
N LEU A 13 -30.04 -7.66 24.37
CA LEU A 13 -29.11 -8.04 23.31
C LEU A 13 -28.12 -6.88 23.15
N GLY A 14 -27.03 -6.93 23.90
CA GLY A 14 -25.84 -6.13 23.61
C GLY A 14 -25.33 -6.57 22.25
N GLY A 15 -25.71 -5.83 21.21
CA GLY A 15 -25.11 -5.96 19.90
C GLY A 15 -23.62 -5.68 20.03
N CYS A 16 -22.78 -6.70 19.85
CA CYS A 16 -21.38 -6.52 19.58
C CYS A 16 -21.30 -5.70 18.30
N SER A 17 -21.08 -4.39 18.44
CA SER A 17 -20.56 -3.60 17.34
C SER A 17 -19.26 -4.28 16.92
N SER A 18 -19.25 -4.87 15.73
CA SER A 18 -18.04 -5.22 15.04
C SER A 18 -17.28 -3.92 14.82
N MET A 19 -16.51 -3.50 15.83
CA MET A 19 -15.36 -2.63 15.60
C MET A 19 -14.43 -3.46 14.75
N SER A 20 -14.56 -3.29 13.43
CA SER A 20 -13.42 -3.44 12.56
C SER A 20 -12.37 -2.51 13.14
N THR A 21 -11.44 -3.06 13.92
CA THR A 21 -10.18 -2.40 14.22
C THR A 21 -9.71 -1.81 12.90
N PRO A 22 -9.46 -0.50 12.79
CA PRO A 22 -8.86 0.02 11.58
C PRO A 22 -7.60 -0.82 11.39
N GLN A 23 -7.58 -1.63 10.32
CA GLN A 23 -6.40 -2.32 9.86
C GLN A 23 -5.30 -1.28 9.96
N GLN A 24 -4.34 -1.48 10.85
CA GLN A 24 -3.26 -0.54 11.09
C GLN A 24 -2.76 -0.14 9.72
N ASN A 25 -3.04 1.11 9.31
CA ASN A 25 -2.83 1.55 7.94
C ASN A 25 -1.36 1.33 7.67
N ASP A 26 -1.02 0.25 6.99
CA ASP A 26 0.33 0.02 6.53
C ASP A 26 0.62 1.24 5.67
N PRO A 27 1.62 2.09 6.01
CA PRO A 27 1.80 3.37 5.33
C PRO A 27 2.30 3.21 3.89
N TRP A 28 2.17 2.01 3.33
CA TRP A 28 2.69 1.57 2.06
C TRP A 28 1.54 1.28 1.11
N ASN A 29 1.62 1.89 -0.08
CA ASN A 29 0.81 1.50 -1.21
C ASN A 29 1.31 0.14 -1.70
N ARG A 30 0.42 -0.86 -1.78
CA ARG A 30 0.73 -2.15 -2.39
C ARG A 30 0.29 -2.15 -3.84
N TRP A 31 1.25 -2.24 -4.74
CA TRP A 31 1.00 -2.37 -6.18
C TRP A 31 1.43 -3.75 -6.67
N VAL A 32 0.66 -4.32 -7.60
CA VAL A 32 1.00 -5.58 -8.27
C VAL A 32 1.19 -5.30 -9.76
N CYS A 33 2.31 -5.75 -10.30
CA CYS A 33 2.70 -5.58 -11.70
C CYS A 33 2.15 -6.70 -12.60
N ASP A 34 2.22 -6.52 -13.91
CA ASP A 34 1.81 -7.55 -14.90
C ASP A 34 2.59 -8.87 -14.73
N SER A 35 3.81 -8.79 -14.19
CA SER A 35 4.67 -9.95 -13.88
C SER A 35 4.29 -10.69 -12.60
N ASN A 36 3.25 -10.25 -11.88
CA ASN A 36 2.93 -10.62 -10.49
C ASN A 36 3.98 -10.22 -9.45
N ALA A 37 4.98 -9.42 -9.82
CA ALA A 37 5.85 -8.78 -8.84
C ALA A 37 5.03 -7.81 -7.98
N GLU A 38 5.26 -7.83 -6.67
CA GLU A 38 4.65 -6.85 -5.76
C GLU A 38 5.62 -5.72 -5.50
N VAL A 39 5.10 -4.51 -5.41
CA VAL A 39 5.85 -3.29 -5.12
C VAL A 39 5.11 -2.57 -4.00
N HIS A 40 5.72 -2.52 -2.82
CA HIS A 40 5.24 -1.71 -1.73
C HIS A 40 5.98 -0.37 -1.77
N TRP A 41 5.27 0.75 -1.86
CA TRP A 41 5.92 2.05 -1.94
C TRP A 41 5.17 3.13 -1.17
N ARG A 42 5.88 4.16 -0.74
CA ARG A 42 5.28 5.34 -0.09
C ARG A 42 6.12 6.59 -0.34
N TYR A 43 5.48 7.74 -0.28
CA TYR A 43 6.22 9.00 -0.14
C TYR A 43 6.83 9.09 1.26
N ILE A 44 8.03 9.66 1.35
CA ILE A 44 8.68 9.94 2.64
C ILE A 44 7.92 11.04 3.39
N ASP A 45 7.46 12.05 2.66
CA ASP A 45 6.77 13.22 3.18
C ASP A 45 5.79 13.82 2.16
N SER A 46 5.18 14.94 2.52
CA SER A 46 4.24 15.68 1.66
C SER A 46 4.91 16.41 0.50
N ALA A 47 6.24 16.58 0.49
CA ALA A 47 6.96 17.21 -0.61
C ALA A 47 7.13 16.27 -1.81
N GLN A 48 6.94 14.95 -1.61
CA GLN A 48 6.96 13.91 -2.64
C GLN A 48 8.27 13.90 -3.45
N LYS A 49 9.37 14.37 -2.85
CA LYS A 49 10.72 14.38 -3.45
C LYS A 49 11.45 13.07 -3.30
N GLU A 50 11.02 12.25 -2.36
CA GLU A 50 11.60 10.94 -2.09
C GLU A 50 10.49 9.92 -1.86
N VAL A 51 10.79 8.68 -2.21
CA VAL A 51 9.95 7.52 -1.92
C VAL A 51 10.78 6.44 -1.25
N ASP A 52 10.16 5.68 -0.35
CA ASP A 52 10.67 4.37 0.02
C ASP A 52 9.96 3.32 -0.86
N VAL A 53 10.72 2.32 -1.34
CA VAL A 53 10.22 1.19 -2.14
C VAL A 53 10.73 -0.13 -1.55
N ARG A 54 9.84 -1.14 -1.48
CA ARG A 54 10.16 -2.54 -1.18
C ARG A 54 9.64 -3.42 -2.30
N LEU A 55 10.44 -4.40 -2.68
CA LEU A 55 10.09 -5.38 -3.70
C LEU A 55 9.60 -6.66 -3.05
N ASN A 56 8.45 -7.16 -3.50
CA ASN A 56 7.80 -8.34 -2.97
C ASN A 56 7.63 -8.23 -1.44
N GLN A 57 7.80 -9.35 -0.74
CA GLN A 57 7.77 -9.43 0.72
C GLN A 57 9.18 -9.28 1.33
N SER A 58 10.07 -8.52 0.67
CA SER A 58 11.43 -8.24 1.17
C SER A 58 11.43 -7.16 2.25
N ASP A 59 12.30 -7.33 3.25
CA ASP A 59 12.59 -6.30 4.27
C ASP A 59 13.47 -5.17 3.74
N GLN A 60 14.10 -5.34 2.57
CA GLN A 60 14.97 -4.33 1.99
C GLN A 60 14.18 -3.11 1.53
N VAL A 61 14.51 -1.96 2.11
CA VAL A 61 13.95 -0.65 1.72
C VAL A 61 14.94 0.11 0.86
N PHE A 62 14.50 0.49 -0.33
CA PHE A 62 15.22 1.40 -1.21
C PHE A 62 14.62 2.80 -1.07
N ARG A 63 15.43 3.75 -0.58
CA ARG A 63 15.07 5.17 -0.65
C ARG A 63 15.51 5.74 -1.97
N LEU A 64 14.56 6.29 -2.72
CA LEU A 64 14.74 6.81 -4.07
C LEU A 64 14.42 8.31 -4.09
N LYS A 65 15.19 9.08 -4.85
CA LYS A 65 15.03 10.53 -5.02
C LYS A 65 14.43 10.83 -6.37
N ALA A 66 13.61 11.87 -6.45
CA ALA A 66 13.05 12.34 -7.70
C ALA A 66 14.18 12.81 -8.63
N GLU A 67 14.25 12.24 -9.83
CA GLU A 67 15.25 12.54 -10.85
C GLU A 67 14.56 12.98 -12.15
N PRO A 68 15.20 13.85 -12.96
CA PRO A 68 14.73 14.11 -14.32
C PRO A 68 14.90 12.88 -15.21
N GLY A 69 14.13 12.79 -16.30
CA GLY A 69 14.37 11.78 -17.36
C GLY A 69 13.23 10.80 -17.61
N ALA A 70 12.15 10.83 -16.83
CA ALA A 70 10.93 10.11 -17.21
C ALA A 70 10.27 10.77 -18.43
N ALA A 71 9.94 9.99 -19.46
CA ALA A 71 9.10 10.45 -20.57
C ALA A 71 7.67 10.82 -20.13
N SER A 72 7.20 10.24 -19.02
CA SER A 72 5.91 10.52 -18.40
C SER A 72 5.93 10.13 -16.92
N GLY A 73 5.27 10.91 -16.08
CA GLY A 73 5.25 10.73 -14.63
C GLY A 73 6.52 11.25 -13.95
N THR A 74 6.81 10.74 -12.75
CA THR A 74 8.00 11.09 -11.97
C THR A 74 8.90 9.88 -11.83
N LEU A 75 10.16 10.02 -12.24
CA LEU A 75 11.20 9.03 -11.98
C LEU A 75 11.74 9.26 -10.57
N TYR A 76 11.81 8.18 -9.79
CA TYR A 76 12.57 8.13 -8.56
C TYR A 76 13.71 7.12 -8.72
N SER A 77 14.94 7.50 -8.41
CA SER A 77 16.10 6.60 -8.46
C SER A 77 17.09 6.85 -7.31
N ASN A 78 17.91 5.84 -7.03
CA ASN A 78 19.12 5.94 -6.23
C ASN A 78 20.35 5.35 -6.92
N ASN A 79 20.32 5.23 -8.26
CA ASN A 79 21.32 4.58 -9.11
C ASN A 79 21.44 3.05 -8.94
N VAL A 80 20.54 2.44 -8.16
CA VAL A 80 20.42 0.98 -8.02
C VAL A 80 19.06 0.52 -8.49
N LEU A 81 17.99 1.13 -7.95
CA LEU A 81 16.61 0.85 -8.29
C LEU A 81 15.96 2.12 -8.82
N ALA A 82 15.20 1.97 -9.89
CA ALA A 82 14.41 3.03 -10.48
C ALA A 82 12.92 2.69 -10.43
N PHE A 83 12.11 3.67 -10.04
CA PHE A 83 10.67 3.58 -9.96
C PHE A 83 10.05 4.79 -10.65
N VAL A 84 9.31 4.55 -11.73
CA VAL A 84 8.54 5.60 -12.40
C VAL A 84 7.09 5.52 -11.94
N ASN A 85 6.63 6.57 -11.28
CA ASN A 85 5.24 6.71 -10.85
C ASN A 85 4.47 7.61 -11.83
N LYS A 86 3.43 7.07 -12.47
CA LYS A 86 2.54 7.79 -13.40
C LYS A 86 1.21 8.17 -12.75
N GLY A 87 1.13 8.16 -11.42
CA GLY A 87 -0.07 8.43 -10.64
C GLY A 87 -0.84 7.15 -10.29
N SER A 88 -1.42 6.49 -11.30
CA SER A 88 -2.21 5.26 -11.12
C SER A 88 -1.49 4.00 -11.58
N GLU A 89 -0.29 4.12 -12.14
CA GLU A 89 0.51 3.03 -12.70
C GLU A 89 2.00 3.24 -12.41
N GLY A 90 2.71 2.14 -12.16
CA GLY A 90 4.14 2.10 -11.90
C GLY A 90 4.93 1.28 -12.91
N LEU A 91 6.18 1.67 -13.09
CA LEU A 91 7.24 0.90 -13.76
C LEU A 91 8.42 0.82 -12.80
N ILE A 92 9.01 -0.36 -12.66
CA ILE A 92 10.14 -0.61 -11.77
C ILE A 92 11.21 -1.45 -12.47
N TYR A 93 12.47 -1.03 -12.35
CA TYR A 93 13.62 -1.66 -12.99
C TYR A 93 14.91 -1.42 -12.21
N TRP A 94 15.91 -2.28 -12.42
CA TRP A 94 17.25 -2.07 -11.88
C TRP A 94 17.96 -1.01 -12.72
N ASP A 95 18.36 0.10 -12.11
CA ASP A 95 18.95 1.25 -12.82
C ASP A 95 20.35 0.92 -13.36
N ALA A 96 21.10 0.12 -12.60
CA ALA A 96 22.46 -0.28 -12.98
C ALA A 96 22.54 -1.14 -14.25
N THR A 97 21.50 -1.95 -14.53
CA THR A 97 21.49 -2.90 -15.66
C THR A 97 20.38 -2.62 -16.67
N ASN A 98 19.45 -1.72 -16.36
CA ASN A 98 18.19 -1.52 -17.08
C ASN A 98 17.30 -2.77 -17.15
N ASP A 99 17.45 -3.71 -16.20
CA ASP A 99 16.63 -4.92 -16.15
C ASP A 99 15.24 -4.63 -15.60
N LEU A 100 14.22 -4.94 -16.38
CA LEU A 100 12.82 -4.74 -16.01
C LEU A 100 12.41 -5.70 -14.89
N ILE A 101 11.89 -5.15 -13.79
CA ILE A 101 11.32 -5.93 -12.68
C ILE A 101 9.80 -6.04 -12.87
N GLY A 102 9.14 -4.93 -13.23
CA GLY A 102 7.69 -4.89 -13.36
C GLY A 102 7.21 -3.65 -14.10
N ARG A 103 6.19 -3.83 -14.92
CA ARG A 103 5.44 -2.77 -15.59
C ARG A 103 3.96 -2.92 -15.27
N GLY A 104 3.17 -1.87 -15.48
CA GLY A 104 1.74 -1.93 -15.24
C GLY A 104 1.41 -2.12 -13.75
N CYS A 105 2.31 -1.74 -12.84
CA CYS A 105 2.13 -1.93 -11.40
C CYS A 105 1.00 -1.03 -10.91
N LYS A 106 -0.05 -1.62 -10.32
CA LYS A 106 -1.27 -0.89 -9.94
C LYS A 106 -1.76 -1.34 -8.57
N ALA A 107 -2.51 -0.48 -7.90
CA ALA A 107 -3.17 -0.84 -6.65
C ALA A 107 -4.03 -2.11 -6.82
N ARG A 108 -3.98 -2.97 -5.80
CA ARG A 108 -4.75 -4.21 -5.67
C ARG A 108 -5.33 -4.33 -4.27
#